data_AF-A0A2H9URH8-F1
#
_entry.id   AF-A0A2H9URH8-F1
#
_cell.length_a   1.000
_cell.length_b   1.000
_cell.length_c   1.000
_cell.angle_alpha   90.00
_cell.angle_beta   90.00
_cell.angle_gamma   90.00
#
_symmetry.space_group_name_H-M   'P 1'
#
loop_
_entity.id
_entity.type
_entity.pdbx_description
1 polymer ?
#
loop_
_entity_poly.entity_id
_entity_poly.type
_entity_poly.pdbx_seq_one_letter_code
_entity_poly.pdbx_strand_id
1 'polypeptide(L)'
;MCDNLATTKEHVPPKCLFPEKKDLKDISLDLRKALIKVPSCVDHNCKKSGDDEYLFNVLSMTIQTGKYGLLNFESKVMRSWTRKDRIAKLKEKLLSTARTVKIKDPESEDIFEALELTIDRDRLKEVLKCCALGLYYYEFGKKYKGSIHSTPLFSPIPDKNWIEQQSQMEDYYSNKFKNIKRKGDNPEIFQYAFYQDTFNNMLVVQMWFYEECKVISFFR
;
A
#
# COMPACT_ATOMS: atom_id res chain seq x y z
N MET A 1 4.92 15.66 -6.26
CA MET A 1 6.02 16.13 -7.15
C MET A 1 6.21 17.61 -6.90
N CYS A 2 7.45 18.11 -6.82
CA CYS A 2 7.74 19.55 -6.73
C CYS A 2 8.73 20.00 -7.81
N ASP A 3 9.03 21.29 -7.81
CA ASP A 3 10.02 21.92 -8.69
C ASP A 3 11.42 22.02 -8.07
N ASN A 4 11.59 21.64 -6.78
CA ASN A 4 12.91 21.55 -6.17
C ASN A 4 13.81 20.55 -6.91
N LEU A 5 15.11 20.83 -6.90
CA LEU A 5 16.12 19.99 -7.55
C LEU A 5 16.10 18.56 -6.99
N ALA A 6 16.04 17.58 -7.89
CA ALA A 6 16.03 16.18 -7.54
C ALA A 6 17.46 15.68 -7.28
N THR A 7 17.95 15.87 -6.07
CA THR A 7 19.31 15.46 -5.65
C THR A 7 19.36 14.10 -4.97
N THR A 8 18.21 13.47 -4.72
CA THR A 8 18.10 12.15 -4.07
C THR A 8 17.31 11.16 -4.93
N LYS A 9 17.24 9.91 -4.47
CA LYS A 9 16.38 8.87 -5.06
C LYS A 9 15.43 8.35 -3.98
N GLU A 10 14.15 8.28 -4.32
CA GLU A 10 13.09 7.75 -3.46
C GLU A 10 12.63 6.38 -3.98
N HIS A 11 12.26 5.49 -3.07
CA HIS A 11 11.72 4.17 -3.40
C HIS A 11 10.21 4.23 -3.65
N VAL A 12 9.75 3.53 -4.70
CA VAL A 12 8.32 3.47 -5.07
C VAL A 12 7.92 2.02 -5.33
N PRO A 13 7.24 1.33 -4.40
CA PRO A 13 6.71 1.83 -3.14
C PRO A 13 7.80 1.93 -2.07
N PRO A 14 7.48 2.40 -0.86
CA PRO A 14 8.45 2.58 0.21
C PRO A 14 9.27 1.34 0.52
N LYS A 15 10.57 1.53 0.73
CA LYS A 15 11.53 0.44 0.99
C LYS A 15 11.18 -0.38 2.24
N CYS A 16 10.54 0.24 3.24
CA CYS A 16 10.17 -0.41 4.49
C CYS A 16 9.21 -1.60 4.28
N LEU A 17 8.40 -1.57 3.22
CA LEU A 17 7.46 -2.65 2.85
C LEU A 17 8.17 -3.96 2.54
N PHE A 18 9.42 -3.90 2.08
CA PHE A 18 10.21 -5.06 1.68
C PHE A 18 10.99 -5.63 2.88
N PRO A 19 10.76 -6.90 3.30
CA PRO A 19 11.50 -7.56 4.37
C PRO A 19 13.02 -7.49 4.19
N GLU A 20 13.77 -7.36 5.28
CA GLU A 20 15.23 -7.55 5.27
C GLU A 20 15.56 -9.02 5.46
N LYS A 21 16.78 -9.43 5.11
CA LYS A 21 17.28 -10.79 5.36
C LYS A 21 17.05 -11.25 6.81
N LYS A 22 17.26 -10.36 7.79
CA LYS A 22 17.04 -10.63 9.23
C LYS A 22 15.57 -10.81 9.63
N ASP A 23 14.63 -10.48 8.73
CA ASP A 23 13.19 -10.62 8.94
C ASP A 23 12.64 -11.88 8.27
N LEU A 24 13.46 -12.53 7.42
CA LEU A 24 13.10 -13.73 6.69
C LEU A 24 13.53 -14.97 7.47
N LYS A 25 12.68 -16.01 7.43
CA LYS A 25 13.03 -17.34 7.95
C LYS A 25 14.00 -18.07 7.02
N ASP A 26 13.86 -17.85 5.71
CA ASP A 26 14.77 -18.35 4.68
C ASP A 26 15.73 -17.24 4.24
N ILE A 27 17.00 -17.38 4.61
CA ILE A 27 18.05 -16.37 4.36
C ILE A 27 18.49 -16.33 2.88
N SER A 28 18.11 -17.33 2.07
CA SER A 28 18.42 -17.38 0.65
C SER A 28 17.53 -16.46 -0.18
N LEU A 29 16.36 -16.08 0.35
CA LEU A 29 15.44 -15.16 -0.29
C LEU A 29 15.95 -13.71 -0.23
N ASP A 30 15.92 -13.03 -1.37
CA ASP A 30 16.10 -11.58 -1.46
C ASP A 30 14.84 -10.92 -2.01
N LEU A 31 14.07 -10.34 -1.09
CA LEU A 31 12.85 -9.57 -1.38
C LEU A 31 13.12 -8.07 -1.51
N ARG A 32 14.39 -7.67 -1.67
CA ARG A 32 14.81 -6.28 -1.97
C ARG A 32 15.53 -6.18 -3.32
N LYS A 33 15.28 -7.13 -4.22
CA LYS A 33 15.86 -7.12 -5.57
C LYS A 33 15.17 -6.07 -6.45
N ALA A 34 15.97 -5.36 -7.26
CA ALA A 34 15.51 -4.43 -8.30
C ALA A 34 14.38 -3.46 -7.87
N LEU A 35 14.50 -2.91 -6.65
CA LEU A 35 13.52 -1.94 -6.15
C LEU A 35 13.45 -0.70 -7.05
N ILE A 36 12.23 -0.36 -7.46
CA ILE A 36 11.93 0.82 -8.24
C ILE A 36 12.33 2.07 -7.45
N LYS A 37 13.02 2.98 -8.13
CA LYS A 37 13.46 4.27 -7.59
C LYS A 37 13.18 5.38 -8.59
N VAL A 38 12.79 6.53 -8.08
CA VAL A 38 12.61 7.76 -8.88
C VAL A 38 13.43 8.91 -8.29
N PRO A 39 13.83 9.90 -9.10
CA PRO A 39 14.45 11.12 -8.59
C PRO A 39 13.51 11.86 -7.63
N SER A 40 14.06 12.36 -6.52
CA SER A 40 13.33 13.13 -5.51
C SER A 40 14.19 14.26 -4.96
N CYS A 41 13.55 15.31 -4.42
CA CYS A 41 14.27 16.30 -3.63
C CYS A 41 14.45 15.79 -2.19
N VAL A 42 15.41 16.38 -1.46
CA VAL A 42 15.71 16.01 -0.07
C VAL A 42 14.46 16.10 0.81
N ASP A 43 13.67 17.16 0.68
CA ASP A 43 12.46 17.36 1.50
C ASP A 43 11.45 16.23 1.33
N HIS A 44 11.12 15.86 0.09
CA HIS A 44 10.17 14.79 -0.18
C HIS A 44 10.68 13.45 0.34
N ASN A 45 11.96 13.16 0.14
CA ASN A 45 12.54 11.90 0.59
C ASN A 45 12.62 11.81 2.12
N CYS A 46 12.94 12.91 2.81
CA CYS A 46 13.16 12.92 4.26
C CYS A 46 11.86 13.07 5.07
N LYS A 47 10.91 13.90 4.63
CA LYS A 47 9.66 14.18 5.39
C LYS A 47 8.66 13.03 5.34
N LYS A 48 8.78 12.13 4.37
CA LYS A 48 7.84 11.02 4.14
C LYS A 48 8.05 9.79 5.04
N SER A 49 9.17 9.71 5.75
CA SER A 49 9.52 8.51 6.54
C SER A 49 8.42 8.05 7.52
N GLY A 50 7.74 8.98 8.19
CA GLY A 50 6.62 8.64 9.09
C GLY A 50 5.36 8.17 8.36
N ASP A 51 5.14 8.63 7.13
CA ASP A 51 4.02 8.24 6.27
C ASP A 51 4.26 6.87 5.62
N ASP A 52 5.51 6.62 5.21
CA ASP A 52 5.96 5.30 4.77
C ASP A 52 5.81 4.25 5.90
N GLU A 53 6.16 4.61 7.14
CA GLU A 53 5.95 3.76 8.31
C GLU A 53 4.46 3.55 8.60
N TYR A 54 3.63 4.58 8.41
CA TYR A 54 2.18 4.47 8.57
C TYR A 54 1.56 3.50 7.57
N LEU A 55 1.87 3.65 6.28
CA LEU A 55 1.44 2.72 5.23
C LEU A 55 1.92 1.29 5.53
N PHE A 56 3.16 1.14 5.98
CA PHE A 56 3.73 -0.15 6.37
C PHE A 56 2.94 -0.85 7.47
N ASN A 57 2.64 -0.15 8.57
CA ASN A 57 1.83 -0.73 9.66
C ASN A 57 0.44 -1.13 9.16
N VAL A 58 -0.26 -0.24 8.43
CA VAL A 58 -1.61 -0.52 7.93
C VAL A 58 -1.64 -1.73 6.99
N LEU A 59 -0.72 -1.81 6.03
CA LEU A 59 -0.65 -2.93 5.08
C LEU A 59 -0.24 -4.24 5.73
N SER A 60 0.63 -4.23 6.75
CA SER A 60 1.04 -5.45 7.44
C SER A 60 0.00 -5.96 8.45
N MET A 61 -0.91 -5.09 8.91
CA MET A 61 -1.90 -5.43 9.93
C MET A 61 -3.29 -5.78 9.38
N THR A 62 -3.59 -5.44 8.12
CA THR A 62 -4.88 -5.79 7.53
C THR A 62 -5.00 -7.30 7.35
N ILE A 63 -6.21 -7.83 7.56
CA ILE A 63 -6.51 -9.27 7.41
C ILE A 63 -6.27 -9.78 5.98
N GLN A 64 -6.30 -8.89 4.99
CA GLN A 64 -6.08 -9.22 3.59
C GLN A 64 -4.60 -9.38 3.25
N THR A 65 -3.67 -9.10 4.18
CA THR A 65 -2.26 -9.14 3.86
C THR A 65 -1.80 -10.57 3.54
N GLY A 66 -1.01 -10.71 2.47
CA GLY A 66 -0.31 -11.95 2.18
C GLY A 66 0.78 -12.29 3.21
N LYS A 67 1.36 -13.48 3.06
CA LYS A 67 2.33 -14.10 3.97
C LYS A 67 3.47 -13.16 4.40
N TYR A 68 4.03 -12.39 3.48
CA TYR A 68 5.17 -11.52 3.78
C TYR A 68 4.78 -10.21 4.47
N GLY A 69 3.54 -9.75 4.32
CA GLY A 69 3.04 -8.65 5.14
C GLY A 69 2.74 -9.12 6.57
N LEU A 70 2.20 -10.33 6.77
CA LEU A 70 2.08 -10.95 8.09
C LEU A 70 3.46 -11.15 8.74
N LEU A 71 4.45 -11.64 7.99
CA LEU A 71 5.84 -11.76 8.49
C LEU A 71 6.42 -10.42 8.91
N ASN A 72 6.18 -9.34 8.14
CA ASN A 72 6.59 -7.99 8.49
C ASN A 72 5.89 -7.49 9.77
N PHE A 73 4.62 -7.87 9.97
CA PHE A 73 3.90 -7.59 11.21
C PHE A 73 4.59 -8.29 12.39
N GLU A 74 4.71 -9.61 12.34
CA GLU A 74 5.31 -10.45 13.40
C GLU A 74 6.76 -10.06 13.73
N SER A 75 7.49 -9.52 12.75
CA SER A 75 8.89 -9.09 12.91
C SER A 75 9.03 -7.59 13.16
N LYS A 76 9.09 -6.78 12.11
CA LYS A 76 9.43 -5.36 12.17
C LYS A 76 8.39 -4.55 12.93
N VAL A 77 7.10 -4.78 12.71
CA VAL A 77 6.05 -4.02 13.41
C VAL A 77 6.11 -4.35 14.89
N MET A 78 6.07 -5.64 15.26
CA MET A 78 6.14 -6.06 16.67
C MET A 78 7.43 -5.61 17.36
N ARG A 79 8.60 -5.73 16.71
CA ARG A 79 9.85 -5.14 17.24
C ARG A 79 9.75 -3.63 17.38
N SER A 80 9.18 -2.94 16.39
CA SER A 80 8.98 -1.49 16.47
C SER A 80 7.97 -1.11 17.54
N TRP A 81 7.05 -1.98 17.96
CA TRP A 81 6.05 -1.70 18.98
C TRP A 81 6.50 -2.07 20.42
N THR A 82 7.67 -2.68 20.56
CA THR A 82 8.20 -3.24 21.83
C THR A 82 9.46 -2.55 22.35
N ARG A 83 10.17 -1.73 21.56
CA ARG A 83 11.23 -0.85 22.09
C ARG A 83 10.64 0.16 23.11
N LYS A 84 11.47 0.77 23.95
CA LYS A 84 10.98 1.64 25.05
C LYS A 84 10.95 3.12 24.65
N ASP A 85 11.55 3.45 23.52
CA ASP A 85 11.97 4.78 23.12
C ASP A 85 11.34 5.12 21.76
N ARG A 86 10.45 6.12 21.76
CA ARG A 86 9.58 6.60 20.67
C ARG A 86 8.31 5.77 20.36
N ILE A 87 7.94 4.84 21.23
CA ILE A 87 6.89 3.82 21.00
C ILE A 87 5.49 4.14 21.52
N ALA A 88 5.28 5.35 22.03
CA ALA A 88 3.97 5.82 22.42
C ALA A 88 3.09 6.13 21.19
N LYS A 89 3.48 7.07 20.33
CA LYS A 89 2.46 7.82 19.57
C LYS A 89 1.72 7.06 18.46
N LEU A 90 2.42 6.33 17.57
CA LEU A 90 1.72 5.65 16.45
C LEU A 90 0.95 4.42 16.94
N LYS A 91 1.58 3.59 17.77
CA LYS A 91 0.94 2.45 18.41
C LYS A 91 -0.24 2.88 19.26
N GLU A 92 -0.08 3.88 20.14
CA GLU A 92 -1.19 4.43 20.94
C GLU A 92 -2.28 5.00 20.03
N LYS A 93 -1.95 5.77 18.99
CA LYS A 93 -2.95 6.30 18.06
C LYS A 93 -3.76 5.18 17.41
N LEU A 94 -3.10 4.14 16.89
CA LEU A 94 -3.78 3.00 16.26
C LEU A 94 -4.60 2.20 17.28
N LEU A 95 -4.02 1.84 18.42
CA LEU A 95 -4.66 0.98 19.43
C LEU A 95 -5.70 1.71 20.29
N SER A 96 -5.67 3.04 20.38
CA SER A 96 -6.64 3.83 21.15
C SER A 96 -8.09 3.66 20.67
N THR A 97 -8.26 3.21 19.43
CA THR A 97 -9.56 2.96 18.81
C THR A 97 -9.83 1.48 18.58
N ALA A 98 -8.95 0.60 19.10
CA ALA A 98 -9.06 -0.83 18.87
C ALA A 98 -10.29 -1.40 19.57
N ARG A 99 -11.10 -2.14 18.81
CA ARG A 99 -12.18 -2.97 19.36
C ARG A 99 -12.13 -4.37 18.78
N THR A 100 -12.41 -5.36 19.60
CA THR A 100 -12.58 -6.74 19.14
C THR A 100 -13.86 -6.85 18.33
N VAL A 101 -13.75 -7.42 17.14
CA VAL A 101 -14.86 -7.73 16.24
C VAL A 101 -14.82 -9.20 15.86
N LYS A 102 -15.97 -9.76 15.50
CA LYS A 102 -16.07 -11.09 14.93
C LYS A 102 -16.21 -10.97 13.43
N ILE A 103 -15.33 -11.65 12.70
CA ILE A 103 -15.34 -11.69 11.24
C ILE A 103 -15.73 -13.11 10.84
N LYS A 104 -16.71 -13.21 9.93
CA LYS A 104 -17.06 -14.47 9.29
C LYS A 104 -16.16 -14.65 8.06
N ASP A 105 -15.55 -15.82 7.93
CA ASP A 105 -14.86 -16.20 6.71
C ASP A 105 -15.84 -16.20 5.52
N PRO A 106 -15.53 -15.56 4.38
CA PRO A 106 -16.41 -15.58 3.21
C PRO A 106 -16.44 -16.93 2.49
N GLU A 107 -15.41 -17.77 2.63
CA GLU A 107 -15.27 -19.08 2.00
C GLU A 107 -15.68 -20.24 2.93
N SER A 108 -15.68 -20.02 4.26
CA SER A 108 -16.13 -21.00 5.25
C SER A 108 -17.24 -20.50 6.17
N GLU A 109 -17.78 -21.36 7.06
CA GLU A 109 -18.70 -20.91 8.12
C GLU A 109 -17.97 -20.45 9.39
N ASP A 110 -16.64 -20.42 9.37
CA ASP A 110 -15.83 -20.09 10.53
C ASP A 110 -15.97 -18.62 10.92
N ILE A 111 -15.91 -18.37 12.23
CA ILE A 111 -15.92 -17.04 12.81
C ILE A 111 -14.63 -16.89 13.62
N PHE A 112 -13.88 -15.84 13.34
CA PHE A 112 -12.66 -15.51 14.07
C PHE A 112 -12.75 -14.12 14.70
N GLU A 113 -12.01 -13.94 15.79
CA GLU A 113 -11.86 -12.65 16.43
C GLU A 113 -10.74 -11.85 15.75
N ALA A 114 -11.02 -10.58 15.49
CA ALA A 114 -10.08 -9.63 14.92
C ALA A 114 -10.14 -8.30 15.66
N LEU A 115 -9.15 -7.45 15.43
CA LEU A 115 -9.15 -6.07 15.91
C LEU A 115 -9.55 -5.13 14.79
N GLU A 116 -10.62 -4.38 14.99
CA GLU A 116 -10.94 -3.24 14.15
C GLU A 116 -10.21 -2.01 14.68
N LEU A 117 -9.53 -1.29 13.79
CA LEU A 117 -8.76 -0.09 14.11
C LEU A 117 -9.27 1.07 13.26
N THR A 118 -9.34 2.26 13.86
CA THR A 118 -9.58 3.49 13.09
C THR A 118 -8.29 3.97 12.45
N ILE A 119 -8.26 3.97 11.12
CA ILE A 119 -7.14 4.49 10.35
C ILE A 119 -7.43 5.93 9.88
N ASP A 120 -6.37 6.74 9.86
CA ASP A 120 -6.29 8.01 9.15
C ASP A 120 -6.29 7.76 7.63
N ARG A 121 -7.48 7.86 7.03
CA ARG A 121 -7.71 7.54 5.61
C ARG A 121 -7.10 8.56 4.66
N ASP A 122 -7.15 9.84 5.01
CA ASP A 122 -6.59 10.89 4.16
C ASP A 122 -5.08 10.76 4.09
N ARG A 123 -4.44 10.51 5.24
CA ARG A 123 -3.02 10.17 5.29
C ARG A 123 -2.71 8.95 4.42
N LEU A 124 -3.46 7.85 4.55
CA LEU A 124 -3.26 6.65 3.74
C LEU A 124 -3.37 6.95 2.23
N LYS A 125 -4.41 7.67 1.82
CA LYS A 125 -4.64 8.05 0.43
C LYS A 125 -3.50 8.90 -0.13
N GLU A 126 -2.97 9.85 0.64
CA GLU A 126 -1.86 10.68 0.20
C GLU A 126 -0.56 9.87 0.00
N VAL A 127 -0.25 8.91 0.89
CA VAL A 127 0.93 8.03 0.66
C VAL A 127 0.75 7.17 -0.60
N LEU A 128 -0.44 6.61 -0.80
CA LEU A 128 -0.75 5.79 -1.97
C LEU A 128 -0.72 6.59 -3.27
N LYS A 129 -1.21 7.83 -3.25
CA LYS A 129 -1.10 8.78 -4.35
C LYS A 129 0.35 9.10 -4.69
N CYS A 130 1.21 9.28 -3.68
CA CYS A 130 2.66 9.42 -3.90
C CYS A 130 3.26 8.19 -4.59
N CYS A 131 2.85 6.98 -4.21
CA CYS A 131 3.26 5.76 -4.92
C CYS A 131 2.82 5.78 -6.39
N ALA A 132 1.55 6.08 -6.65
CA ALA A 132 1.01 6.15 -8.02
C ALA A 132 1.74 7.19 -8.89
N LEU A 133 2.00 8.39 -8.35
CA LEU A 133 2.79 9.44 -9.01
C LEU A 133 4.22 8.98 -9.33
N GLY A 134 4.85 8.27 -8.40
CA GLY A 134 6.18 7.71 -8.58
C GLY A 134 6.21 6.66 -9.70
N LEU A 135 5.23 5.75 -9.72
CA LEU A 135 5.10 4.75 -10.79
C LEU A 135 4.87 5.41 -12.15
N TYR A 136 4.03 6.44 -12.20
CA TYR A 136 3.80 7.20 -13.42
C TYR A 136 5.11 7.81 -13.95
N TYR A 137 5.90 8.44 -13.08
CA TYR A 137 7.19 8.99 -13.49
C TYR A 137 8.15 7.89 -13.95
N TYR A 138 8.20 6.75 -13.24
CA TYR A 138 9.06 5.62 -13.58
C TYR A 138 8.73 5.05 -14.97
N GLU A 139 7.45 4.94 -15.31
CA GLU A 139 7.00 4.37 -16.60
C GLU A 139 7.10 5.34 -17.76
N PHE A 140 6.72 6.60 -17.54
CA PHE A 140 6.53 7.56 -18.63
C PHE A 140 7.63 8.63 -18.69
N GLY A 141 8.57 8.63 -17.75
CA GLY A 141 9.70 9.57 -17.69
C GLY A 141 9.31 11.03 -17.50
N LYS A 142 8.04 11.31 -17.15
CA LYS A 142 7.51 12.68 -17.06
C LYS A 142 6.64 12.88 -15.82
N LYS A 143 6.59 14.12 -15.35
CA LYS A 143 5.71 14.53 -14.26
C LYS A 143 4.26 14.56 -14.74
N TYR A 144 3.36 13.94 -13.97
CA TYR A 144 1.92 14.10 -14.14
C TYR A 144 1.47 15.45 -13.56
N LYS A 145 0.61 16.15 -14.30
CA LYS A 145 0.09 17.49 -13.92
C LYS A 145 -1.41 17.51 -13.62
N GLY A 146 -2.12 16.40 -13.88
CA GLY A 146 -3.55 16.29 -13.63
C GLY A 146 -3.86 15.92 -12.18
N SER A 147 -5.13 15.62 -11.95
CA SER A 147 -5.64 15.18 -10.65
C SER A 147 -5.48 13.67 -10.48
N ILE A 148 -5.16 13.25 -9.26
CA ILE A 148 -5.05 11.83 -8.92
C ILE A 148 -5.86 11.52 -7.69
N HIS A 149 -6.63 10.43 -7.76
CA HIS A 149 -7.32 9.85 -6.64
C HIS A 149 -6.88 8.40 -6.45
N SER A 150 -6.55 8.01 -5.22
CA SER A 150 -6.18 6.63 -4.87
C SER A 150 -7.23 6.04 -3.93
N THR A 151 -7.73 4.86 -4.27
CA THR A 151 -8.71 4.11 -3.48
C THR A 151 -8.07 2.82 -2.95
N PRO A 152 -7.85 2.70 -1.62
CA PRO A 152 -7.40 1.46 -1.00
C PRO A 152 -8.57 0.48 -0.87
N LEU A 153 -8.58 -0.58 -1.69
CA LEU A 153 -9.65 -1.57 -1.67
C LEU A 153 -9.64 -2.42 -0.39
N PHE A 154 -8.47 -2.55 0.23
CA PHE A 154 -8.29 -3.27 1.49
C PHE A 154 -8.80 -2.54 2.74
N SER A 155 -9.35 -1.33 2.58
CA SER A 155 -9.90 -0.53 3.67
C SER A 155 -11.26 0.08 3.27
N PRO A 156 -12.30 -0.74 3.06
CA PRO A 156 -13.64 -0.25 2.69
C PRO A 156 -14.23 0.64 3.79
N ILE A 157 -15.02 1.66 3.42
CA ILE A 157 -15.81 2.45 4.38
C ILE A 157 -16.99 1.58 4.83
N PRO A 158 -17.32 1.49 6.14
CA PRO A 158 -18.48 0.75 6.63
C PRO A 158 -19.79 1.50 6.34
N ASP A 159 -20.01 1.84 5.08
CA ASP A 159 -21.24 2.42 4.53
C ASP A 159 -21.72 1.50 3.41
N LYS A 160 -22.99 1.07 3.47
CA LYS A 160 -23.51 0.03 2.58
C LYS A 160 -23.43 0.45 1.10
N ASN A 161 -23.76 1.71 0.80
CA ASN A 161 -23.71 2.23 -0.57
C ASN A 161 -22.27 2.30 -1.06
N TRP A 162 -21.35 2.73 -0.19
CA TRP A 162 -19.94 2.76 -0.51
C TRP A 162 -19.36 1.36 -0.78
N ILE A 163 -19.71 0.37 0.05
CA ILE A 163 -19.25 -1.01 -0.12
C ILE A 163 -19.70 -1.55 -1.48
N GLU A 164 -20.97 -1.35 -1.85
CA GLU A 164 -21.50 -1.80 -3.13
C GLU A 164 -20.80 -1.10 -4.31
N GLN A 165 -20.63 0.22 -4.25
CA GLN A 165 -19.90 0.98 -5.28
C GLN A 165 -18.44 0.53 -5.40
N GLN A 166 -17.77 0.28 -4.28
CA GLN A 166 -16.39 -0.19 -4.25
C GLN A 166 -16.27 -1.60 -4.83
N SER A 167 -17.22 -2.50 -4.53
CA SER A 167 -17.26 -3.85 -5.10
C SER A 167 -17.45 -3.81 -6.62
N GLN A 168 -18.39 -3.03 -7.12
CA GLN A 168 -18.62 -2.87 -8.57
C GLN A 168 -17.37 -2.31 -9.28
N MET A 169 -16.71 -1.33 -8.66
CA MET A 169 -15.46 -0.77 -9.18
C MET A 169 -14.33 -1.81 -9.19
N GLU A 170 -14.18 -2.59 -8.11
CA GLU A 170 -13.18 -3.66 -8.04
C GLU A 170 -13.44 -4.72 -9.12
N ASP A 171 -14.68 -5.17 -9.30
CA ASP A 171 -15.06 -6.14 -10.32
C ASP A 171 -14.79 -5.63 -11.74
N TYR A 172 -15.15 -4.36 -12.00
CA TYR A 172 -14.90 -3.73 -13.28
C TYR A 172 -13.40 -3.74 -13.63
N TYR A 173 -12.55 -3.22 -12.74
CA TYR A 173 -11.12 -3.11 -13.00
C TYR A 173 -10.39 -4.44 -12.91
N SER A 174 -10.79 -5.37 -12.03
CA SER A 174 -10.23 -6.72 -11.96
C SER A 174 -10.29 -7.41 -13.33
N ASN A 175 -11.43 -7.29 -14.03
CA ASN A 175 -11.58 -7.82 -15.39
C ASN A 175 -10.67 -7.12 -16.42
N LYS A 176 -10.48 -5.81 -16.31
CA LYS A 176 -9.58 -5.06 -17.23
C LYS A 176 -8.11 -5.42 -17.02
N PHE A 177 -7.70 -5.65 -15.78
CA PHE A 177 -6.32 -5.99 -15.43
C PHE A 177 -5.97 -7.48 -15.59
N LYS A 178 -6.97 -8.36 -15.77
CA LYS A 178 -6.77 -9.82 -15.85
C LYS A 178 -5.69 -10.26 -16.83
N ASN A 179 -5.60 -9.61 -17.99
CA ASN A 179 -4.65 -9.96 -19.06
C ASN A 179 -3.48 -8.97 -19.18
N ILE A 180 -3.37 -8.01 -18.28
CA ILE A 180 -2.28 -7.03 -18.30
C ILE A 180 -1.11 -7.60 -17.51
N LYS A 181 0.06 -7.67 -18.14
CA LYS A 181 1.29 -8.12 -17.47
C LYS A 181 1.60 -7.20 -16.31
N ARG A 182 1.57 -7.75 -15.10
CA ARG A 182 2.02 -7.07 -13.88
C ARG A 182 3.53 -6.87 -13.91
N LYS A 183 3.97 -5.71 -13.44
CA LYS A 183 5.38 -5.30 -13.31
C LYS A 183 5.77 -5.23 -11.83
N GLY A 184 7.06 -5.36 -11.57
CA GLY A 184 7.63 -5.40 -10.22
C GLY A 184 8.34 -6.72 -9.97
N ASP A 185 9.58 -6.65 -9.52
CA ASP A 185 10.46 -7.82 -9.42
C ASP A 185 10.25 -8.62 -8.13
N ASN A 186 9.42 -8.13 -7.20
CA ASN A 186 9.10 -8.81 -5.93
C ASN A 186 7.58 -9.07 -5.89
N PRO A 187 7.06 -10.02 -6.69
CA PRO A 187 5.62 -10.19 -6.88
C PRO A 187 4.86 -10.46 -5.59
N GLU A 188 5.53 -11.03 -4.58
CA GLU A 188 4.96 -11.36 -3.28
C GLU A 188 4.87 -10.14 -2.34
N ILE A 189 5.52 -9.02 -2.69
CA ILE A 189 5.51 -7.78 -1.92
C ILE A 189 4.79 -6.67 -2.65
N PHE A 190 5.13 -6.48 -3.93
CA PHE A 190 4.61 -5.38 -4.71
C PHE A 190 4.59 -5.67 -6.21
N GLN A 191 3.43 -5.46 -6.81
CA GLN A 191 3.26 -5.37 -8.24
C GLN A 191 2.40 -4.18 -8.63
N TYR A 192 2.49 -3.79 -9.90
CA TYR A 192 1.59 -2.79 -10.47
C TYR A 192 1.37 -3.02 -11.96
N ALA A 193 0.34 -2.39 -12.50
CA ALA A 193 0.05 -2.36 -13.92
C ALA A 193 -0.73 -1.09 -14.26
N PHE A 194 -0.53 -0.56 -15.46
CA PHE A 194 -1.29 0.55 -16.00
C PHE A 194 -2.31 0.06 -17.02
N TYR A 195 -3.48 0.69 -17.04
CA TYR A 195 -4.56 0.47 -17.99
C TYR A 195 -5.10 1.82 -18.46
N GLN A 196 -5.24 2.00 -19.77
CA GLN A 196 -5.94 3.15 -20.34
C GLN A 196 -7.44 2.83 -20.40
N ASP A 197 -8.22 3.47 -19.53
CA ASP A 197 -9.68 3.40 -19.55
C ASP A 197 -10.20 4.38 -20.60
N THR A 198 -10.48 3.85 -21.79
CA THR A 198 -10.97 4.63 -22.93
C THR A 198 -12.40 5.10 -22.74
N PHE A 199 -13.22 4.40 -21.94
CA PHE A 199 -14.60 4.76 -21.70
C PHE A 199 -14.70 6.00 -20.83
N ASN A 200 -13.93 6.05 -19.74
CA ASN A 200 -13.91 7.21 -18.84
C ASN A 200 -12.82 8.23 -19.18
N ASN A 201 -12.07 8.03 -20.27
CA ASN A 201 -10.95 8.85 -20.70
C ASN A 201 -9.93 9.13 -19.59
N MET A 202 -9.52 8.09 -18.86
CA MET A 202 -8.57 8.21 -17.76
C MET A 202 -7.51 7.12 -17.79
N LEU A 203 -6.33 7.44 -17.26
CA LEU A 203 -5.30 6.43 -17.02
C LEU A 203 -5.50 5.85 -15.62
N VAL A 204 -5.41 4.54 -15.49
CA VAL A 204 -5.61 3.82 -14.23
C VAL A 204 -4.37 3.02 -13.91
N VAL A 205 -3.91 3.07 -12.67
CA VAL A 205 -2.91 2.13 -12.15
C VAL A 205 -3.54 1.28 -11.07
N GLN A 206 -3.36 -0.03 -11.17
CA GLN A 206 -3.61 -0.92 -10.06
C GLN A 206 -2.29 -1.33 -9.43
N MET A 207 -2.23 -1.26 -8.11
CA MET A 207 -1.10 -1.67 -7.28
C MET A 207 -1.56 -2.81 -6.38
N TRP A 208 -0.76 -3.86 -6.31
CA TRP A 208 -0.96 -5.01 -5.44
C TRP A 208 0.16 -5.00 -4.40
N PHE A 209 -0.20 -4.82 -3.14
CA PHE A 209 0.71 -4.93 -2.01
C PHE A 209 0.48 -6.27 -1.33
N TYR A 210 1.54 -6.99 -0.98
CA TYR A 210 1.46 -8.29 -0.33
C TYR A 210 0.41 -9.20 -0.99
N GLU A 211 0.45 -9.25 -2.33
CA GLU A 211 -0.43 -10.03 -3.21
C GLU A 211 -1.88 -9.53 -3.29
N GLU A 212 -2.56 -9.38 -2.16
CA GLU A 212 -4.02 -9.18 -2.09
C GLU A 212 -4.45 -7.75 -1.68
N CYS A 213 -3.58 -6.95 -1.05
CA CYS A 213 -3.92 -5.58 -0.69
C CYS A 213 -3.91 -4.69 -1.93
N LYS A 214 -5.06 -4.58 -2.60
CA LYS A 214 -5.23 -3.83 -3.85
C LYS A 214 -5.46 -2.34 -3.60
N VAL A 215 -4.86 -1.53 -4.46
CA VAL A 215 -5.11 -0.09 -4.55
C VAL A 215 -5.30 0.27 -6.01
N ILE A 216 -6.36 1.01 -6.32
CA ILE A 216 -6.58 1.56 -7.66
C ILE A 216 -6.36 3.07 -7.58
N SER A 217 -5.56 3.62 -8.49
CA SER A 217 -5.43 5.08 -8.62
C SER A 217 -5.82 5.55 -10.02
N PHE A 218 -6.58 6.64 -10.05
CA PHE A 218 -7.16 7.25 -11.23
C PHE A 218 -6.45 8.55 -11.55
N PHE A 219 -5.92 8.66 -12.75
CA PHE A 219 -5.25 9.85 -13.29
C PHE A 219 -6.24 10.53 -14.25
N ARG A 220 -6.79 11.68 -13.82
CA ARG A 220 -7.74 12.51 -14.58
C ARG A 220 -7.12 13.85 -14.94
#